data_AF-A0A8K0UWE4-F1
#
_entry.id   AF-A0A8K0UWE4-F1
#
_cell.length_a   1.000
_cell.length_b   1.000
_cell.length_c   1.000
_cell.angle_alpha   90.00
_cell.angle_beta   90.00
_cell.angle_gamma   90.00
#
_symmetry.space_group_name_H-M   'P 1'
#
loop_
_entity.id
_entity.type
_entity.pdbx_description
1 polymer ?
#
loop_
_entity_poly.entity_id
_entity_poly.type
_entity_poly.pdbx_seq_one_letter_code
_entity_poly.pdbx_strand_id
1 'polypeptide(L)'
;MSRIEILTLKRLCSKQETHAQAIEILNATKLKTGSGTGYDLGQGASGLPAICAYIASERLNNNDVAKKVAQTASCLAPKIFESTLATVKAALLAKPKDTARPKRGMIATYEDLISRFISRRTEFMIECMEDTEKTLVESKELKGKVAPPSNVATVVVFCWVGKLLNLKKVNPDALQEEFGISDKDWNTVTEVIDSTCRLVEKDIRLRVTALREGLKNGKMEGTPATPSGKAAQRSPAQRVSALVPPPRSPPKTQTPSRLPPPSRSPSKSALKAPSVEASPSKTPTHKRKVVFSTVAEDGSEFDGPDLETPSRKKRKLTGSPVKLNLFPTSAAKPLPALNLKPGSRSTPSSSRVKLDDIPESAAEASAESNAELDDVEVDMPIIPIPTTTPTPSTPRRPRKSAANTNPPHTPSEYYGTPSRSVKKHQPMSRATEQEEEVVMPRRTRPVLAAYKQWIALDPRLERELRLAEVAKTSLVEKFGHPFEHLRSAAVEAGVA
;
A
#
# COMPACT_ATOMS: atom_id res chain seq x y z
N MET A 1 -16.58 -5.57 3.91
CA MET A 1 -16.91 -7.00 3.73
C MET A 1 -18.41 -7.17 3.46
N SER A 2 -18.85 -8.32 2.96
CA SER A 2 -20.27 -8.68 2.93
C SER A 2 -20.73 -9.22 4.29
N ARG A 3 -21.97 -8.92 4.70
CA ARG A 3 -22.57 -9.46 5.93
C ARG A 3 -22.61 -11.00 5.95
N ILE A 4 -22.73 -11.62 4.78
CA ILE A 4 -22.74 -13.08 4.62
C ILE A 4 -21.38 -13.67 5.02
N GLU A 5 -20.28 -13.02 4.67
CA GLU A 5 -18.91 -13.51 4.92
C GLU A 5 -18.62 -13.53 6.41
N ILE A 6 -19.01 -12.48 7.13
CA ILE A 6 -18.87 -12.37 8.59
C ILE A 6 -19.74 -13.44 9.30
N LEU A 7 -20.96 -13.68 8.82
CA LEU A 7 -21.82 -14.74 9.36
C LEU A 7 -21.28 -16.15 9.07
N THR A 8 -20.58 -16.35 7.95
CA THR A 8 -19.87 -17.61 7.67
C THR A 8 -18.67 -17.78 8.60
N LEU A 9 -17.85 -16.75 8.82
CA LEU A 9 -16.74 -16.80 9.78
C LEU A 9 -17.24 -17.11 11.21
N LYS A 10 -18.28 -16.42 11.68
CA LYS A 10 -18.89 -16.64 13.02
C LYS A 10 -19.52 -18.04 13.19
N ARG A 11 -19.76 -18.78 12.10
CA ARG A 11 -20.23 -20.18 12.13
C ARG A 11 -19.11 -21.21 12.07
N LEU A 12 -17.88 -20.80 11.75
CA LEU A 12 -16.74 -21.71 11.54
C LEU A 12 -15.68 -21.60 12.63
N CYS A 13 -15.44 -20.40 13.16
CA CYS A 13 -14.53 -20.19 14.28
C CYS A 13 -15.30 -20.35 15.59
N SER A 14 -14.90 -21.30 16.44
CA SER A 14 -15.43 -21.45 17.81
C SER A 14 -14.78 -20.43 18.76
N LYS A 15 -13.53 -20.04 18.49
CA LYS A 15 -12.77 -19.08 19.30
C LYS A 15 -12.83 -17.68 18.70
N GLN A 16 -13.10 -16.69 19.56
CA GLN A 16 -13.21 -15.28 19.17
C GLN A 16 -11.90 -14.72 18.56
N GLU A 17 -10.74 -15.21 19.03
CA GLU A 17 -9.42 -14.87 18.48
C GLU A 17 -9.28 -15.32 17.01
N THR A 18 -9.64 -16.57 16.70
CA THR A 18 -9.63 -17.10 15.33
C THR A 18 -10.57 -16.30 14.45
N HIS A 19 -11.75 -15.92 14.97
CA HIS A 19 -12.72 -15.10 14.25
C HIS A 19 -12.17 -13.71 13.91
N ALA A 20 -11.52 -13.04 14.87
CA ALA A 20 -10.89 -11.73 14.66
C ALA A 20 -9.76 -11.81 13.62
N GLN A 21 -8.81 -12.73 13.78
CA GLN A 21 -7.69 -12.86 12.84
C GLN A 21 -8.17 -13.34 11.44
N ALA A 22 -9.22 -14.15 11.36
CA ALA A 22 -9.81 -14.54 10.07
C ALA A 22 -10.44 -13.35 9.33
N ILE A 23 -10.99 -12.36 10.03
CA ILE A 23 -11.48 -11.10 9.46
C ILE A 23 -10.32 -10.28 8.89
N GLU A 24 -9.22 -10.12 9.64
CA GLU A 24 -8.01 -9.43 9.18
C GLU A 24 -7.43 -10.09 7.92
N ILE A 25 -7.27 -11.41 7.96
CA ILE A 25 -6.77 -12.21 6.84
C ILE A 25 -7.72 -12.12 5.64
N LEU A 26 -9.04 -12.11 5.83
CA LEU A 26 -10.01 -11.94 4.75
C LEU A 26 -9.90 -10.56 4.09
N ASN A 27 -9.77 -9.49 4.87
CA ASN A 27 -9.56 -8.14 4.34
C ASN A 27 -8.23 -8.02 3.58
N ALA A 28 -7.12 -8.49 4.18
CA ALA A 28 -5.79 -8.46 3.57
C ALA A 28 -5.74 -9.31 2.28
N THR A 29 -6.37 -10.49 2.28
CA THR A 29 -6.42 -11.35 1.09
C THR A 29 -7.22 -10.68 -0.02
N LYS A 30 -8.41 -10.14 0.26
CA LYS A 30 -9.24 -9.47 -0.75
C LYS A 30 -8.55 -8.30 -1.46
N LEU A 31 -7.69 -7.57 -0.77
CA LEU A 31 -6.86 -6.52 -1.37
C LEU A 31 -5.77 -7.09 -2.29
N LYS A 32 -5.20 -8.25 -1.94
CA LYS A 32 -4.10 -8.89 -2.68
C LYS A 32 -4.53 -9.89 -3.76
N THR A 33 -5.77 -10.36 -3.75
CA THR A 33 -6.31 -11.35 -4.72
C THR A 33 -7.41 -10.78 -5.61
N GLY A 34 -7.45 -9.46 -5.78
CA GLY A 34 -8.33 -8.79 -6.73
C GLY A 34 -7.93 -9.07 -8.19
N SER A 35 -8.87 -8.91 -9.13
CA SER A 35 -8.61 -9.03 -10.56
C SER A 35 -7.46 -8.12 -11.01
N GLY A 36 -6.43 -8.69 -11.65
CA GLY A 36 -5.24 -7.94 -12.11
C GLY A 36 -4.05 -7.93 -11.13
N THR A 37 -4.19 -8.45 -9.91
CA THR A 37 -3.08 -8.58 -8.93
C THR A 37 -2.05 -9.68 -9.27
N GLY A 38 -2.41 -10.59 -10.18
CA GLY A 38 -1.68 -11.84 -10.44
C GLY A 38 -2.10 -13.01 -9.54
N TYR A 39 -2.89 -12.77 -8.49
CA TYR A 39 -3.40 -13.78 -7.56
C TYR A 39 -4.93 -13.94 -7.65
N ASP A 40 -5.47 -14.00 -8.88
CA ASP A 40 -6.90 -14.23 -9.08
C ASP A 40 -7.31 -15.63 -8.56
N LEU A 41 -8.43 -15.70 -7.86
CA LEU A 41 -8.96 -16.94 -7.28
C LEU A 41 -9.98 -17.64 -8.20
N GLY A 42 -10.53 -16.93 -9.20
CA GLY A 42 -11.56 -17.44 -10.10
C GLY A 42 -12.72 -18.13 -9.35
N GLN A 43 -12.95 -19.41 -9.66
CA GLN A 43 -13.98 -20.23 -9.00
C GLN A 43 -13.79 -20.39 -7.49
N GLY A 44 -12.57 -20.23 -6.96
CA GLY A 44 -12.26 -20.33 -5.54
C GLY A 44 -12.72 -19.14 -4.70
N ALA A 45 -13.11 -18.02 -5.32
CA ALA A 45 -13.45 -16.78 -4.62
C ALA A 45 -14.65 -16.91 -3.66
N SER A 46 -15.60 -17.82 -3.94
CA SER A 46 -16.75 -18.10 -3.06
C SER A 46 -16.34 -18.76 -1.73
N GLY A 47 -15.33 -19.63 -1.76
CA GLY A 47 -14.83 -20.36 -0.60
C GLY A 47 -13.90 -19.57 0.31
N LEU A 48 -13.55 -18.33 -0.08
CA LEU A 48 -12.51 -17.53 0.56
C LEU A 48 -12.68 -17.34 2.08
N PRO A 49 -13.87 -17.06 2.66
CA PRO A 49 -14.01 -16.91 4.11
C PRO A 49 -13.60 -18.17 4.89
N ALA A 50 -13.95 -19.36 4.42
CA ALA A 50 -13.59 -20.62 5.07
C ALA A 50 -12.08 -20.91 4.97
N ILE A 51 -11.43 -20.52 3.87
CA ILE A 51 -9.98 -20.60 3.71
C ILE A 51 -9.27 -19.63 4.67
N CYS A 52 -9.78 -18.41 4.84
CA CYS A 52 -9.23 -17.45 5.82
C CYS A 52 -9.38 -17.93 7.27
N ALA A 53 -10.50 -18.56 7.62
CA ALA A 53 -10.71 -19.17 8.94
C ALA A 53 -9.71 -20.30 9.22
N TYR A 54 -9.46 -21.18 8.24
CA TYR A 54 -8.44 -22.22 8.34
C TYR A 54 -7.03 -21.64 8.55
N ILE A 55 -6.64 -20.62 7.78
CA ILE A 55 -5.31 -20.00 7.89
C ILE A 55 -5.14 -19.24 9.21
N ALA A 56 -6.20 -18.65 9.77
CA ALA A 56 -6.18 -18.06 11.11
C ALA A 56 -5.92 -19.14 12.20
N SER A 57 -6.64 -20.25 12.14
CA SER A 57 -6.46 -21.34 13.11
C SER A 57 -5.07 -21.99 13.03
N GLU A 58 -4.53 -22.12 11.81
CA GLU A 58 -3.16 -22.59 11.56
C GLU A 58 -2.11 -21.62 12.14
N ARG A 59 -2.29 -20.31 11.99
CA ARG A 59 -1.37 -19.29 12.53
C ARG A 59 -1.39 -19.21 14.05
N LEU A 60 -2.55 -19.40 14.68
CA LEU A 60 -2.69 -19.43 16.13
C LEU A 60 -2.32 -20.80 16.74
N ASN A 61 -1.99 -21.81 15.91
CA ASN A 61 -1.77 -23.21 16.30
C ASN A 61 -2.90 -23.82 17.15
N ASN A 62 -4.11 -23.25 17.06
CA ASN A 62 -5.17 -23.46 18.05
C ASN A 62 -6.20 -24.55 17.68
N ASN A 63 -6.05 -25.11 16.47
CA ASN A 63 -6.82 -26.20 15.85
C ASN A 63 -8.36 -26.03 15.84
N ASP A 64 -8.85 -24.82 16.06
CA ASP A 64 -10.26 -24.40 16.00
C ASP A 64 -10.96 -24.76 14.67
N VAL A 65 -10.24 -24.69 13.53
CA VAL A 65 -10.80 -24.98 12.21
C VAL A 65 -9.98 -26.04 11.48
N ALA A 66 -10.49 -27.27 11.40
CA ALA A 66 -9.86 -28.36 10.66
C ALA A 66 -10.01 -28.19 9.13
N LYS A 67 -8.98 -28.56 8.36
CA LYS A 67 -8.94 -28.44 6.88
C LYS A 67 -10.18 -29.03 6.19
N LYS A 68 -10.66 -30.20 6.63
CA LYS A 68 -11.87 -30.85 6.10
C LYS A 68 -13.14 -30.03 6.33
N VAL A 69 -13.29 -29.41 7.51
CA VAL A 69 -14.44 -28.57 7.86
C VAL A 69 -14.45 -27.30 7.01
N ALA A 70 -13.30 -26.63 6.89
CA ALA A 70 -13.13 -25.47 6.01
C ALA A 70 -13.43 -25.82 4.54
N GLN A 71 -12.99 -26.98 4.06
CA GLN A 71 -13.30 -27.45 2.71
C GLN A 71 -14.81 -27.64 2.51
N THR A 72 -15.49 -28.38 3.39
CA THR A 72 -16.95 -28.60 3.29
C THR A 72 -17.71 -27.27 3.35
N ALA A 73 -17.34 -26.37 4.26
CA ALA A 73 -17.98 -25.06 4.41
C ALA A 73 -17.70 -24.09 3.26
N SER A 74 -16.61 -24.28 2.51
CA SER A 74 -16.31 -23.52 1.30
C SER A 74 -17.17 -23.92 0.10
N CYS A 75 -17.83 -25.08 0.14
CA CYS A 75 -18.49 -25.74 -0.98
C CYS A 75 -17.60 -25.97 -2.23
N LEU A 76 -16.28 -25.91 -2.09
CA LEU A 76 -15.32 -26.14 -3.18
C LEU A 76 -14.94 -27.63 -3.29
N ALA A 77 -14.74 -28.09 -4.53
CA ALA A 77 -14.12 -29.39 -4.80
C ALA A 77 -12.68 -29.42 -4.22
N PRO A 78 -12.18 -30.59 -3.72
CA PRO A 78 -10.91 -30.66 -3.00
C PRO A 78 -9.73 -30.00 -3.73
N LYS A 79 -9.59 -30.29 -5.03
CA LYS A 79 -8.52 -29.73 -5.89
C LYS A 79 -8.59 -28.21 -6.03
N ILE A 80 -9.81 -27.65 -6.09
CA ILE A 80 -10.02 -26.19 -6.18
C ILE A 80 -9.70 -25.55 -4.82
N PHE A 81 -10.18 -26.15 -3.72
CA PHE A 81 -9.88 -25.68 -2.37
C PHE A 81 -8.37 -25.63 -2.10
N GLU A 82 -7.64 -26.68 -2.43
CA GLU A 82 -6.19 -26.74 -2.23
C GLU A 82 -5.43 -25.75 -3.12
N SER A 83 -5.82 -25.60 -4.40
CA SER A 83 -5.25 -24.58 -5.28
C SER A 83 -5.53 -23.15 -4.77
N THR A 84 -6.75 -22.88 -4.29
CA THR A 84 -7.15 -21.56 -3.77
C THR A 84 -6.41 -21.26 -2.47
N LEU A 85 -6.28 -22.25 -1.57
CA LEU A 85 -5.48 -22.16 -0.35
C LEU A 85 -4.01 -21.86 -0.67
N ALA A 86 -3.42 -22.52 -1.67
CA ALA A 86 -2.07 -22.24 -2.12
C ALA A 86 -1.92 -20.81 -2.67
N THR A 87 -2.84 -20.36 -3.54
CA THR A 87 -2.85 -18.98 -4.06
C THR A 87 -3.03 -17.94 -2.96
N VAL A 88 -3.90 -18.19 -1.97
CA VAL A 88 -4.11 -17.29 -0.82
C VAL A 88 -2.87 -17.25 0.09
N LYS A 89 -2.25 -18.40 0.40
CA LYS A 89 -0.98 -18.42 1.14
C LYS A 89 0.13 -17.69 0.37
N ALA A 90 0.23 -17.89 -0.95
CA ALA A 90 1.18 -17.18 -1.80
C ALA A 90 0.92 -15.67 -1.82
N ALA A 91 -0.34 -15.23 -1.94
CA ALA A 91 -0.69 -13.80 -1.89
C ALA A 91 -0.39 -13.18 -0.51
N LEU A 92 -0.64 -13.91 0.58
CA LEU A 92 -0.32 -13.43 1.94
C LEU A 92 1.19 -13.36 2.19
N LEU A 93 1.95 -14.40 1.80
CA LEU A 93 3.41 -14.52 1.96
C LEU A 93 4.21 -13.67 0.98
N ALA A 94 3.66 -13.37 -0.20
CA ALA A 94 4.09 -12.23 -0.97
C ALA A 94 3.91 -11.01 -0.07
N LYS A 95 5.03 -10.51 0.49
CA LYS A 95 5.11 -9.13 1.00
C LYS A 95 4.36 -8.25 0.00
N PRO A 96 3.49 -7.32 0.46
CA PRO A 96 2.79 -6.45 -0.47
C PRO A 96 3.83 -5.93 -1.45
N LYS A 97 3.62 -6.21 -2.74
CA LYS A 97 4.60 -5.80 -3.74
C LYS A 97 4.43 -4.30 -3.78
N ASP A 98 5.30 -3.58 -3.09
CA ASP A 98 5.15 -2.15 -2.85
C ASP A 98 5.55 -1.33 -4.10
N THR A 99 4.96 -1.74 -5.23
CA THR A 99 4.43 -0.85 -6.27
C THR A 99 3.35 0.10 -5.73
N ALA A 100 2.99 -0.02 -4.44
CA ALA A 100 2.87 1.14 -3.55
C ALA A 100 4.21 1.93 -3.45
N ARG A 101 4.71 2.36 -4.62
CA ARG A 101 5.74 3.38 -4.79
C ARG A 101 5.40 4.50 -3.82
N PRO A 102 6.27 4.88 -2.87
CA PRO A 102 5.94 5.76 -1.74
C PRO A 102 5.08 6.92 -2.23
N LYS A 103 3.86 7.02 -1.66
CA LYS A 103 2.80 7.91 -2.16
C LYS A 103 3.42 9.28 -2.43
N ARG A 104 3.47 9.73 -3.69
CA ARG A 104 4.18 10.96 -4.08
C ARG A 104 3.78 12.12 -3.16
N GLY A 105 4.69 12.56 -2.29
CA GLY A 105 4.43 13.56 -1.24
C GLY A 105 4.47 13.05 0.20
N MET A 106 4.61 11.74 0.44
CA MET A 106 5.01 11.21 1.75
C MET A 106 6.47 11.61 2.00
N ILE A 107 6.70 12.36 3.07
CA ILE A 107 8.04 12.80 3.47
C ILE A 107 8.78 11.59 4.06
N ALA A 108 10.03 11.37 3.66
CA ALA A 108 10.87 10.34 4.25
C ALA A 108 11.45 10.87 5.57
N THR A 109 11.34 10.11 6.67
CA THR A 109 12.08 10.40 7.92
C THR A 109 13.30 9.49 8.01
N TYR A 110 14.36 9.94 8.70
CA TYR A 110 15.51 9.08 8.98
C TYR A 110 15.12 7.87 9.82
N GLU A 111 14.15 8.00 10.72
CA GLU A 111 13.59 6.92 11.53
C GLU A 111 13.00 5.78 10.68
N ASP A 112 12.18 6.12 9.66
CA ASP A 112 11.59 5.15 8.72
C ASP A 112 12.68 4.43 7.93
N LEU A 113 13.65 5.17 7.39
CA LEU A 113 14.75 4.63 6.61
C LEU A 113 15.64 3.72 7.48
N ILE A 114 16.03 4.17 8.66
CA ILE A 114 16.85 3.40 9.59
C ILE A 114 16.12 2.11 10.00
N SER A 115 14.85 2.20 10.40
CA SER A 115 14.06 1.04 10.86
C SER A 115 13.88 -0.04 9.79
N ARG A 116 13.86 0.34 8.51
CA ARG A 116 13.76 -0.61 7.37
C ARG A 116 15.04 -1.41 7.14
N PHE A 117 16.22 -0.79 7.26
CA PHE A 117 17.49 -1.42 6.87
C PHE A 117 18.35 -1.88 8.06
N ILE A 118 18.17 -1.30 9.25
CA ILE A 118 19.12 -1.34 10.37
C ILE A 118 18.37 -1.57 11.69
N SER A 119 18.96 -2.32 12.61
CA SER A 119 18.29 -2.75 13.87
C SER A 119 19.14 -2.49 15.11
N ARG A 120 20.13 -1.59 15.04
CA ARG A 120 21.08 -1.28 16.12
C ARG A 120 21.56 0.18 16.00
N ARG A 121 21.71 0.87 17.14
CA ARG A 121 22.23 2.25 17.27
C ARG A 121 21.51 3.26 16.37
N THR A 122 20.19 3.32 16.47
CA THR A 122 19.33 4.23 15.70
C THR A 122 19.70 5.70 15.95
N GLU A 123 19.72 6.12 17.21
CA GLU A 123 20.00 7.49 17.70
C GLU A 123 21.27 8.10 17.05
N PHE A 124 22.42 7.46 17.23
CA PHE A 124 23.71 7.93 16.68
C PHE A 124 23.70 8.11 15.14
N MET A 125 22.89 7.32 14.42
CA MET A 125 22.79 7.47 12.97
C MET A 125 21.86 8.60 12.56
N ILE A 126 20.81 8.88 13.34
CA ILE A 126 19.95 10.06 13.18
C ILE A 126 20.80 11.32 13.41
N GLU A 127 21.53 11.39 14.52
CA GLU A 127 22.48 12.47 14.86
C GLU A 127 23.47 12.75 13.71
N CYS A 128 24.11 11.71 13.16
CA CYS A 128 25.02 11.86 12.01
C CYS A 128 24.34 12.38 10.73
N MET A 129 23.06 12.04 10.51
CA MET A 129 22.30 12.49 9.34
C MET A 129 21.80 13.93 9.52
N GLU A 130 21.38 14.30 10.72
CA GLU A 130 20.98 15.67 11.09
C GLU A 130 22.17 16.64 11.05
N ASP A 131 23.34 16.26 11.58
CA ASP A 131 24.58 17.05 11.45
C ASP A 131 24.95 17.29 9.96
N THR A 132 24.72 16.28 9.11
CA THR A 132 24.98 16.38 7.65
C THR A 132 23.96 17.29 6.97
N GLU A 133 22.66 17.12 7.21
CA GLU A 133 21.60 17.93 6.62
C GLU A 133 21.65 19.40 7.09
N LYS A 134 21.96 19.64 8.36
CA LYS A 134 22.23 20.98 8.90
C LYS A 134 23.38 21.66 8.17
N THR A 135 24.51 20.96 7.98
CA THR A 135 25.67 21.50 7.23
C THR A 135 25.30 21.83 5.78
N LEU A 136 24.47 21.00 5.12
CA LEU A 136 23.94 21.30 3.79
C LEU A 136 23.06 22.56 3.77
N VAL A 137 22.19 22.75 4.75
CA VAL A 137 21.36 23.96 4.90
C VAL A 137 22.21 25.21 5.11
N GLU A 138 23.25 25.13 5.94
CA GLU A 138 24.17 26.23 6.22
C GLU A 138 24.98 26.63 4.97
N SER A 139 25.36 25.68 4.12
CA SER A 139 26.10 25.93 2.86
C SER A 139 25.33 26.76 1.83
N LYS A 140 23.99 26.59 1.75
CA LYS A 140 23.10 27.18 0.74
C LYS A 140 23.47 26.84 -0.72
N GLU A 141 24.27 25.80 -0.95
CA GLU A 141 24.61 25.31 -2.30
C GLU A 141 23.41 24.61 -2.95
N LEU A 142 22.69 23.76 -2.21
CA LEU A 142 21.44 23.14 -2.66
C LEU A 142 20.31 24.17 -2.79
N LYS A 143 19.67 24.24 -3.97
CA LYS A 143 18.66 25.25 -4.32
C LYS A 143 17.42 24.62 -4.94
N GLY A 144 16.27 25.29 -4.77
CA GLY A 144 15.00 24.86 -5.35
C GLY A 144 14.48 23.56 -4.74
N LYS A 145 13.94 22.65 -5.57
CA LYS A 145 13.24 21.42 -5.14
C LYS A 145 14.11 20.38 -4.43
N VAL A 146 15.42 20.59 -4.43
CA VAL A 146 16.44 19.69 -3.89
C VAL A 146 16.94 20.17 -2.53
N ALA A 147 16.74 21.46 -2.20
CA ALA A 147 17.12 22.02 -0.91
C ALA A 147 16.37 21.31 0.25
N PRO A 148 17.04 21.04 1.39
CA PRO A 148 16.40 20.53 2.58
C PRO A 148 15.25 21.42 3.09
N PRO A 149 14.18 20.85 3.71
CA PRO A 149 13.90 19.42 3.81
C PRO A 149 13.33 18.86 2.49
N SER A 150 14.02 17.89 1.88
CA SER A 150 13.52 17.21 0.67
C SER A 150 13.89 15.74 0.70
N ASN A 151 12.96 14.87 0.25
CA ASN A 151 13.21 13.43 0.16
C ASN A 151 14.46 13.07 -0.65
N VAL A 152 14.85 13.92 -1.61
CA VAL A 152 16.10 13.75 -2.39
C VAL A 152 17.30 13.92 -1.46
N ALA A 153 17.37 15.02 -0.71
CA ALA A 153 18.44 15.25 0.25
C ALA A 153 18.48 14.15 1.33
N THR A 154 17.35 13.87 1.98
CA THR A 154 17.22 12.86 3.05
C THR A 154 17.71 11.48 2.62
N VAL A 155 17.29 10.99 1.43
CA VAL A 155 17.67 9.64 0.97
C VAL A 155 19.13 9.58 0.51
N VAL A 156 19.67 10.64 -0.10
CA VAL A 156 21.09 10.69 -0.49
C VAL A 156 21.99 10.81 0.75
N VAL A 157 21.64 11.65 1.73
CA VAL A 157 22.32 11.76 3.03
C VAL A 157 22.32 10.42 3.77
N PHE A 158 21.16 9.75 3.86
CA PHE A 158 21.06 8.40 4.43
C PHE A 158 22.01 7.40 3.75
N CYS A 159 22.10 7.43 2.41
CA CYS A 159 23.00 6.56 1.66
C CYS A 159 24.48 6.93 1.81
N TRP A 160 24.81 8.22 1.93
CA TRP A 160 26.18 8.70 2.14
C TRP A 160 26.69 8.36 3.54
N VAL A 161 25.94 8.70 4.59
CA VAL A 161 26.22 8.28 5.97
C VAL A 161 26.27 6.75 6.05
N GLY A 162 25.37 6.04 5.37
CA GLY A 162 25.37 4.59 5.29
C GLY A 162 26.64 3.98 4.67
N LYS A 163 27.25 4.64 3.66
CA LYS A 163 28.56 4.26 3.10
C LYS A 163 29.68 4.45 4.15
N LEU A 164 29.74 5.59 4.83
CA LEU A 164 30.73 5.86 5.90
C LEU A 164 30.63 4.82 7.03
N LEU A 165 29.41 4.49 7.44
CA LEU A 165 29.09 3.46 8.45
C LEU A 165 29.29 2.01 7.94
N ASN A 166 29.69 1.82 6.67
CA ASN A 166 29.93 0.52 6.03
C ASN A 166 28.69 -0.41 6.03
N LEU A 167 27.49 0.16 5.86
CA LEU A 167 26.21 -0.56 5.92
C LEU A 167 25.94 -1.37 4.64
N LYS A 168 26.48 -2.60 4.58
CA LYS A 168 26.32 -3.57 3.46
C LYS A 168 24.88 -3.96 3.07
N LYS A 169 23.85 -3.36 3.67
CA LYS A 169 22.42 -3.58 3.36
C LYS A 169 21.78 -2.43 2.56
N VAL A 170 22.44 -1.26 2.49
CA VAL A 170 21.89 -0.08 1.83
C VAL A 170 22.30 -0.11 0.35
N ASN A 171 21.35 -0.46 -0.51
CA ASN A 171 21.53 -0.41 -1.96
C ASN A 171 21.03 0.96 -2.46
N PRO A 172 21.90 1.88 -2.92
CA PRO A 172 21.49 3.22 -3.32
C PRO A 172 20.51 3.19 -4.49
N ASP A 173 20.81 2.42 -5.54
CA ASP A 173 20.01 2.31 -6.76
C ASP A 173 18.55 1.88 -6.47
N ALA A 174 18.36 0.98 -5.50
CA ALA A 174 17.04 0.50 -5.10
C ALA A 174 16.24 1.57 -4.35
N LEU A 175 16.89 2.37 -3.51
CA LEU A 175 16.28 3.52 -2.84
C LEU A 175 15.97 4.65 -3.84
N GLN A 176 16.85 4.87 -4.81
CA GLN A 176 16.65 5.82 -5.89
C GLN A 176 15.42 5.45 -6.74
N GLU A 177 15.25 4.18 -7.11
CA GLU A 177 14.06 3.69 -7.82
C GLU A 177 12.79 3.80 -6.93
N GLU A 178 12.86 3.37 -5.66
CA GLU A 178 11.73 3.42 -4.72
C GLU A 178 11.18 4.84 -4.59
N PHE A 179 12.03 5.79 -4.19
CA PHE A 179 11.64 7.20 -4.03
C PHE A 179 11.44 7.93 -5.37
N GLY A 180 11.85 7.32 -6.49
CA GLY A 180 11.69 7.86 -7.84
C GLY A 180 12.55 9.08 -8.12
N ILE A 181 13.77 9.08 -7.58
CA ILE A 181 14.73 10.19 -7.66
C ILE A 181 15.44 10.15 -9.03
N SER A 182 15.55 11.31 -9.69
CA SER A 182 16.29 11.47 -10.94
C SER A 182 17.80 11.31 -10.72
N ASP A 183 18.51 10.62 -11.60
CA ASP A 183 19.98 10.47 -11.54
C ASP A 183 20.68 11.84 -11.45
N LYS A 184 20.12 12.86 -12.10
CA LYS A 184 20.64 14.23 -12.07
C LYS A 184 20.49 14.88 -10.69
N ASP A 185 19.35 14.69 -10.04
CA ASP A 185 19.09 15.26 -8.73
C ASP A 185 19.93 14.53 -7.67
N TRP A 186 20.06 13.19 -7.80
CA TRP A 186 20.93 12.35 -6.97
C TRP A 186 22.40 12.76 -7.05
N ASN A 187 22.93 12.91 -8.26
CA ASN A 187 24.33 13.28 -8.48
C ASN A 187 24.62 14.71 -8.01
N THR A 188 23.72 15.67 -8.28
CA THR A 188 23.85 17.06 -7.77
C THR A 188 23.92 17.10 -6.24
N VAL A 189 23.10 16.32 -5.52
CA VAL A 189 23.21 16.25 -4.04
C VAL A 189 24.50 15.57 -3.61
N THR A 190 24.90 14.48 -4.26
CA THR A 190 26.13 13.75 -3.92
C THR A 190 27.37 14.65 -4.08
N GLU A 191 27.46 15.40 -5.18
CA GLU A 191 28.54 16.35 -5.45
C GLU A 191 28.63 17.46 -4.40
N VAL A 192 27.49 18.03 -3.99
CA VAL A 192 27.42 19.08 -2.96
C VAL A 192 27.72 18.53 -1.55
N ILE A 193 27.38 17.28 -1.25
CA ILE A 193 27.82 16.61 -0.01
C ILE A 193 29.34 16.41 -0.03
N ASP A 194 29.91 15.90 -1.13
CA ASP A 194 31.34 15.62 -1.25
C ASP A 194 32.20 16.90 -1.41
N SER A 195 31.60 18.07 -1.67
CA SER A 195 32.23 19.39 -1.53
C SER A 195 32.14 19.92 -0.09
N THR A 196 30.93 20.04 0.46
CA THR A 196 30.66 20.78 1.71
C THR A 196 30.88 19.96 2.98
N CYS A 197 30.44 18.69 3.01
CA CYS A 197 30.37 17.89 4.24
C CYS A 197 31.72 17.26 4.65
N ARG A 198 32.85 17.66 4.05
CA ARG A 198 34.20 17.09 4.31
C ARG A 198 34.68 17.20 5.77
N LEU A 199 34.14 18.14 6.54
CA LEU A 199 34.41 18.25 7.97
C LEU A 199 33.55 17.26 8.78
N VAL A 200 32.24 17.21 8.48
CA VAL A 200 31.29 16.23 9.04
C VAL A 200 31.74 14.80 8.76
N GLU A 201 32.25 14.52 7.56
CA GLU A 201 32.78 13.21 7.18
C GLU A 201 33.91 12.75 8.10
N LYS A 202 34.85 13.65 8.43
CA LYS A 202 35.96 13.37 9.34
C LYS A 202 35.46 13.15 10.76
N ASP A 203 34.51 13.95 11.23
CA ASP A 203 33.96 13.80 12.57
C ASP A 203 33.13 12.51 12.73
N ILE A 204 32.26 12.18 11.77
CA ILE A 204 31.55 10.89 11.71
C ILE A 204 32.57 9.74 11.73
N ARG A 205 33.64 9.80 10.91
CA ARG A 205 34.70 8.78 10.91
C ARG A 205 35.37 8.65 12.29
N LEU A 206 35.63 9.76 12.99
CA LEU A 206 36.21 9.79 14.34
C LEU A 206 35.26 9.21 15.40
N ARG A 207 33.98 9.66 15.45
CA ARG A 207 32.94 9.11 16.33
C ARG A 207 32.79 7.59 16.10
N VAL A 208 32.83 7.14 14.84
CA VAL A 208 32.78 5.71 14.46
C VAL A 208 34.00 4.92 14.92
N THR A 209 35.22 5.48 14.87
CA THR A 209 36.41 4.81 15.44
C THR A 209 36.32 4.69 16.95
N ALA A 210 35.96 5.76 17.67
CA ALA A 210 35.79 5.74 19.12
C ALA A 210 34.71 4.71 19.55
N LEU A 211 33.56 4.70 18.88
CA LEU A 211 32.47 3.73 19.10
C LEU A 211 32.82 2.28 18.72
N ARG A 212 33.90 2.05 17.96
CA ARG A 212 34.45 0.73 17.61
C ARG A 212 35.52 0.29 18.60
N GLU A 213 36.25 1.23 19.20
CA GLU A 213 37.27 0.95 20.22
C GLU A 213 36.66 0.74 21.61
N GLY A 214 35.65 1.53 21.99
CA GLY A 214 34.85 1.26 23.19
C GLY A 214 34.19 -0.13 23.17
N LEU A 215 33.79 -0.63 21.99
CA LEU A 215 33.27 -2.00 21.80
C LEU A 215 34.33 -3.10 21.99
N LYS A 216 35.63 -2.80 21.85
CA LYS A 216 36.72 -3.74 22.15
C LYS A 216 37.04 -3.70 23.64
N ASN A 217 37.21 -2.50 24.18
CA ASN A 217 37.71 -2.28 25.54
C ASN A 217 36.66 -2.69 26.59
N GLY A 218 35.38 -2.35 26.36
CA GLY A 218 34.24 -2.74 27.21
C GLY A 218 33.91 -4.24 27.24
N LYS A 219 34.73 -5.10 26.63
CA LYS A 219 34.67 -6.57 26.79
C LYS A 219 35.73 -7.11 27.76
N MET A 220 36.72 -6.30 28.17
CA MET A 220 37.83 -6.74 29.01
C MET A 220 37.79 -6.18 30.45
N GLU A 221 36.93 -5.21 30.73
CA GLU A 221 36.56 -4.81 32.09
C GLU A 221 35.58 -5.83 32.71
N GLY A 222 36.09 -7.05 32.89
CA GLY A 222 35.47 -8.02 33.79
C GLY A 222 35.47 -7.43 35.21
N THR A 223 34.34 -7.56 35.91
CA THR A 223 34.07 -6.88 37.18
C THR A 223 35.26 -7.01 38.14
N PRO A 224 35.89 -5.90 38.58
CA PRO A 224 36.91 -5.96 39.62
C PRO A 224 36.25 -6.53 40.88
N ALA A 225 36.65 -7.73 41.28
CA ALA A 225 36.04 -8.44 42.40
C ALA A 225 36.29 -7.63 43.69
N THR A 226 35.22 -7.01 44.21
CA THR A 226 35.29 -6.16 45.41
C THR A 226 35.94 -6.93 46.57
N PRO A 227 37.08 -6.47 47.11
CA PRO A 227 37.74 -7.14 48.23
C PRO A 227 36.93 -6.89 49.52
N SER A 228 35.90 -7.71 49.75
CA SER A 228 35.06 -7.63 50.95
C SER A 228 35.89 -7.95 52.19
N GLY A 229 36.14 -6.93 53.01
CA GLY A 229 37.25 -6.91 53.95
C GLY A 229 36.92 -6.33 55.33
N LYS A 230 36.14 -7.07 56.12
CA LYS A 230 35.85 -6.86 57.57
C LYS A 230 34.88 -5.68 57.86
N ALA A 231 34.13 -5.64 58.97
CA ALA A 231 34.14 -6.51 60.16
C ALA A 231 32.75 -6.79 60.77
N ALA A 232 32.58 -8.03 61.25
CA ALA A 232 31.84 -8.47 62.44
C ALA A 232 30.49 -7.82 62.88
N GLN A 233 29.42 -8.65 62.90
CA GLN A 233 28.74 -8.98 64.16
C GLN A 233 28.02 -10.35 64.19
N ARG A 234 28.56 -11.23 65.05
CA ARG A 234 27.97 -12.31 65.88
C ARG A 234 26.54 -12.91 65.61
N SER A 235 26.58 -14.18 65.19
CA SER A 235 25.94 -15.32 65.91
C SER A 235 24.39 -15.55 65.74
N PRO A 236 23.77 -16.62 66.28
CA PRO A 236 23.58 -17.86 65.48
C PRO A 236 22.23 -18.62 65.65
N ALA A 237 21.91 -19.56 64.74
CA ALA A 237 21.41 -20.93 65.06
C ALA A 237 20.85 -21.71 63.84
N GLN A 238 21.28 -22.99 63.69
CA GLN A 238 20.48 -24.16 63.26
C GLN A 238 19.78 -24.16 61.85
N ARG A 239 19.48 -25.29 61.18
CA ARG A 239 19.72 -26.73 61.43
C ARG A 239 19.83 -27.52 60.09
N VAL A 240 20.46 -28.69 60.19
CA VAL A 240 20.73 -29.80 59.23
C VAL A 240 19.80 -30.10 58.03
N SER A 241 20.38 -30.83 57.05
CA SER A 241 19.77 -31.83 56.15
C SER A 241 19.07 -31.36 54.85
N ALA A 242 19.11 -32.09 53.72
CA ALA A 242 19.92 -33.29 53.35
C ALA A 242 20.05 -33.52 51.83
N LEU A 243 20.94 -34.45 51.46
CA LEU A 243 21.25 -35.03 50.13
C LEU A 243 20.12 -35.02 49.06
N VAL A 244 20.42 -34.45 47.89
CA VAL A 244 19.98 -34.99 46.56
C VAL A 244 21.08 -34.74 45.51
N PRO A 245 21.67 -35.78 44.88
CA PRO A 245 22.58 -35.62 43.75
C PRO A 245 21.84 -35.71 42.39
N PRO A 246 22.24 -34.94 41.35
CA PRO A 246 21.65 -35.04 40.02
C PRO A 246 22.07 -36.34 39.28
N PRO A 247 21.19 -36.98 38.51
CA PRO A 247 21.48 -38.22 37.79
C PRO A 247 22.41 -38.02 36.57
N ARG A 248 23.01 -39.13 36.12
CA ARG A 248 24.10 -39.18 35.14
C ARG A 248 23.61 -39.04 33.68
N SER A 249 24.54 -38.66 32.81
CA SER A 249 24.37 -38.65 31.35
C SER A 249 24.21 -40.07 30.75
N PRO A 250 23.47 -40.21 29.64
CA PRO A 250 23.43 -41.46 28.86
C PRO A 250 24.73 -41.67 28.05
N PRO A 251 25.07 -42.93 27.72
CA PRO A 251 26.40 -43.29 27.20
C PRO A 251 26.58 -43.11 25.69
N LYS A 252 27.84 -43.09 25.26
CA LYS A 252 28.23 -43.20 23.83
C LYS A 252 28.10 -44.64 23.36
N THR A 253 27.23 -44.91 22.38
CA THR A 253 27.22 -46.20 21.68
C THR A 253 28.34 -46.27 20.64
N GLN A 254 29.26 -47.22 20.78
CA GLN A 254 30.21 -47.61 19.73
C GLN A 254 29.79 -48.94 19.12
N THR A 255 29.65 -49.02 17.79
CA THR A 255 29.62 -50.26 16.98
C THR A 255 29.76 -49.85 15.48
N PRO A 256 30.17 -50.75 14.55
CA PRO A 256 31.41 -50.45 13.83
C PRO A 256 31.37 -50.58 12.29
N SER A 257 32.52 -50.31 11.68
CA SER A 257 33.05 -51.01 10.49
C SER A 257 32.36 -50.85 9.12
N ARG A 258 32.86 -49.86 8.36
CA ARG A 258 33.58 -50.10 7.07
C ARG A 258 32.81 -50.76 5.91
N LEU A 259 32.32 -49.94 4.97
CA LEU A 259 32.36 -50.23 3.52
C LEU A 259 32.67 -48.94 2.70
N PRO A 260 33.30 -49.05 1.51
CA PRO A 260 33.85 -47.90 0.76
C PRO A 260 32.89 -47.34 -0.32
N PRO A 261 33.13 -46.10 -0.80
CA PRO A 261 32.39 -45.51 -1.93
C PRO A 261 32.83 -46.12 -3.28
N PRO A 262 31.89 -46.43 -4.19
CA PRO A 262 32.23 -46.95 -5.52
C PRO A 262 32.66 -45.82 -6.47
N SER A 263 33.96 -45.62 -6.64
CA SER A 263 34.50 -44.88 -7.77
C SER A 263 34.43 -45.72 -9.06
N ARG A 264 33.61 -45.30 -10.03
CA ARG A 264 33.77 -45.71 -11.43
C ARG A 264 33.55 -44.53 -12.37
N SER A 265 34.37 -44.48 -13.41
CA SER A 265 34.66 -43.27 -14.20
C SER A 265 33.94 -43.32 -15.59
N PRO A 266 34.25 -42.44 -16.57
CA PRO A 266 33.27 -42.05 -17.60
C PRO A 266 33.10 -43.07 -18.73
N SER A 267 31.94 -43.02 -19.39
CA SER A 267 31.71 -43.67 -20.69
C SER A 267 31.58 -42.62 -21.80
N LYS A 268 32.61 -42.53 -22.65
CA LYS A 268 32.50 -41.97 -24.01
C LYS A 268 32.13 -43.10 -24.97
N SER A 269 31.02 -42.97 -25.69
CA SER A 269 30.84 -43.56 -27.03
C SER A 269 29.89 -42.62 -27.79
N ALA A 270 30.18 -42.07 -28.96
CA ALA A 270 30.96 -42.52 -30.11
C ALA A 270 30.26 -43.61 -30.94
N LEU A 271 29.80 -43.19 -32.12
CA LEU A 271 29.66 -43.93 -33.39
C LEU A 271 28.88 -45.26 -33.41
N LYS A 272 27.60 -45.18 -33.84
CA LYS A 272 27.20 -45.69 -35.17
C LYS A 272 25.78 -45.28 -35.61
N ALA A 273 25.68 -44.91 -36.89
CA ALA A 273 24.50 -45.01 -37.75
C ALA A 273 24.69 -46.27 -38.66
N PRO A 274 23.83 -46.62 -39.66
CA PRO A 274 22.64 -45.92 -40.18
C PRO A 274 21.40 -46.82 -40.49
N SER A 275 20.28 -46.18 -40.90
CA SER A 275 19.19 -46.61 -41.83
C SER A 275 18.03 -45.62 -41.63
N VAL A 276 17.57 -44.79 -42.58
CA VAL A 276 16.81 -45.10 -43.83
C VAL A 276 15.51 -45.84 -43.51
N GLU A 277 14.29 -45.31 -43.72
CA GLU A 277 13.80 -43.93 -44.04
C GLU A 277 12.33 -43.79 -43.47
N ALA A 278 11.40 -42.86 -43.78
CA ALA A 278 11.31 -41.89 -44.88
C ALA A 278 10.53 -40.57 -44.65
N SER A 279 11.09 -39.46 -45.16
CA SER A 279 10.42 -38.33 -45.88
C SER A 279 9.17 -37.61 -45.24
N PRO A 280 8.58 -36.53 -45.84
CA PRO A 280 9.13 -35.17 -45.60
C PRO A 280 8.09 -34.05 -45.35
N SER A 281 8.47 -32.98 -44.61
CA SER A 281 7.89 -31.64 -44.84
C SER A 281 8.84 -30.49 -44.50
N LYS A 282 8.77 -29.43 -45.32
CA LYS A 282 9.80 -28.39 -45.51
C LYS A 282 9.73 -27.27 -44.47
N THR A 283 10.88 -26.75 -44.04
CA THR A 283 11.01 -25.39 -43.48
C THR A 283 10.95 -24.34 -44.62
N PRO A 284 10.71 -23.05 -44.29
CA PRO A 284 11.84 -22.14 -44.03
C PRO A 284 11.59 -21.23 -42.80
N THR A 285 12.53 -21.05 -41.88
CA THR A 285 13.83 -20.36 -42.06
C THR A 285 13.68 -18.87 -42.44
N HIS A 286 13.53 -18.00 -41.43
CA HIS A 286 14.04 -16.64 -41.55
C HIS A 286 14.70 -16.18 -40.23
N LYS A 287 15.93 -15.68 -40.34
CA LYS A 287 16.71 -15.16 -39.21
C LYS A 287 16.69 -13.64 -39.26
N ARG A 288 16.34 -12.97 -38.15
CA ARG A 288 16.76 -11.60 -37.90
C ARG A 288 17.62 -11.57 -36.63
N LYS A 289 18.94 -11.65 -36.82
CA LYS A 289 19.86 -11.03 -35.86
C LYS A 289 19.73 -9.52 -36.07
N VAL A 290 19.48 -8.77 -35.00
CA VAL A 290 19.70 -7.32 -34.99
C VAL A 290 20.98 -7.09 -34.20
N VAL A 291 21.98 -6.53 -34.87
CA VAL A 291 23.22 -6.04 -34.24
C VAL A 291 23.09 -4.53 -34.20
N PHE A 292 23.14 -3.94 -33.01
CA PHE A 292 23.29 -2.49 -32.87
C PHE A 292 24.78 -2.18 -32.82
N SER A 293 25.32 -1.71 -33.94
CA SER A 293 26.69 -1.21 -34.02
C SER A 293 26.78 0.15 -33.34
N THR A 294 27.64 0.27 -32.34
CA THR A 294 28.10 1.56 -31.82
C THR A 294 28.96 2.24 -32.87
N VAL A 295 28.63 3.48 -33.23
CA VAL A 295 29.56 4.40 -33.90
C VAL A 295 30.00 5.42 -32.86
N ALA A 296 31.30 5.61 -32.74
CA ALA A 296 31.90 6.67 -31.94
C ALA A 296 32.86 7.43 -32.84
N GLU A 297 32.56 8.71 -33.03
CA GLU A 297 33.47 9.80 -33.42
C GLU A 297 33.02 10.96 -32.49
N ASP A 298 33.85 11.67 -31.74
CA ASP A 298 35.18 12.24 -32.04
C ASP A 298 35.10 13.31 -33.13
N GLY A 299 35.52 14.56 -32.93
CA GLY A 299 35.94 15.23 -31.70
C GLY A 299 36.26 16.70 -32.03
N SER A 300 35.78 17.66 -31.25
CA SER A 300 36.12 19.08 -31.46
C SER A 300 36.02 19.89 -30.17
N GLU A 301 37.16 19.97 -29.49
CA GLU A 301 37.56 21.11 -28.66
C GLU A 301 37.40 22.42 -29.46
N PHE A 302 36.67 23.39 -28.90
CA PHE A 302 36.68 24.77 -29.39
C PHE A 302 36.52 25.72 -28.20
N ASP A 303 37.55 26.52 -27.97
CA ASP A 303 37.63 27.55 -26.92
C ASP A 303 37.58 28.95 -27.57
N GLY A 304 37.19 29.95 -26.78
CA GLY A 304 37.24 31.36 -27.18
C GLY A 304 35.88 32.00 -27.53
N PRO A 305 35.83 33.35 -27.58
CA PRO A 305 34.67 34.08 -27.06
C PRO A 305 34.00 35.04 -28.05
N ASP A 306 32.92 35.67 -27.56
CA ASP A 306 32.18 36.82 -28.10
C ASP A 306 31.53 36.67 -29.51
N LEU A 307 30.24 37.03 -29.60
CA LEU A 307 29.85 38.28 -30.26
C LEU A 307 28.33 38.55 -30.20
N GLU A 308 28.05 39.81 -29.89
CA GLU A 308 26.87 40.67 -30.06
C GLU A 308 25.60 40.16 -30.78
N THR A 309 24.45 40.55 -30.21
CA THR A 309 23.15 40.61 -30.89
C THR A 309 23.15 41.62 -32.05
N PRO A 310 22.29 41.42 -33.07
CA PRO A 310 21.48 42.57 -33.50
C PRO A 310 19.97 42.30 -33.65
N SER A 311 19.23 43.11 -32.90
CA SER A 311 17.88 43.60 -33.21
C SER A 311 17.55 43.75 -34.71
N ARG A 312 16.40 43.21 -35.16
CA ARG A 312 15.35 43.95 -35.92
C ARG A 312 14.20 43.05 -36.46
N LYS A 313 12.99 43.24 -35.91
CA LYS A 313 11.82 43.70 -36.71
C LYS A 313 10.64 44.14 -35.83
N LYS A 314 10.44 45.45 -35.73
CA LYS A 314 9.20 46.06 -35.23
C LYS A 314 8.19 46.11 -36.39
N ARG A 315 6.91 45.82 -36.15
CA ARG A 315 5.81 46.27 -37.03
C ARG A 315 4.83 47.11 -36.22
N LYS A 316 4.96 48.43 -36.31
CA LYS A 316 3.99 49.41 -35.80
C LYS A 316 3.25 50.04 -36.97
N LEU A 317 1.93 50.00 -36.92
CA LEU A 317 0.98 50.95 -37.53
C LEU A 317 -0.19 51.00 -36.51
N THR A 318 -0.46 52.11 -35.81
CA THR A 318 -1.32 53.25 -36.25
C THR A 318 -2.71 52.78 -36.72
N GLY A 319 -3.84 53.15 -36.11
CA GLY A 319 -4.10 54.05 -34.97
C GLY A 319 -5.08 55.18 -35.33
N SER A 320 -5.84 55.68 -34.34
CA SER A 320 -6.83 56.78 -34.46
C SER A 320 -8.23 56.38 -35.04
N PRO A 321 -9.30 57.19 -34.94
CA PRO A 321 -10.15 57.12 -33.73
C PRO A 321 -11.69 57.31 -33.93
N VAL A 322 -12.44 57.30 -32.82
CA VAL A 322 -13.81 57.85 -32.58
C VAL A 322 -14.97 57.35 -33.47
N LYS A 323 -15.97 56.68 -32.85
CA LYS A 323 -17.37 57.18 -32.77
C LYS A 323 -18.25 56.35 -31.82
N LEU A 324 -19.08 57.07 -31.05
CA LEU A 324 -20.26 56.52 -30.40
C LEU A 324 -21.36 56.30 -31.47
N ASN A 325 -22.10 55.18 -31.42
CA ASN A 325 -23.54 55.18 -31.12
C ASN A 325 -24.29 53.89 -31.52
N LEU A 326 -25.36 53.65 -30.74
CA LEU A 326 -26.62 52.96 -31.06
C LEU A 326 -26.63 51.47 -31.45
N PHE A 327 -27.66 50.80 -30.93
CA PHE A 327 -28.17 49.49 -31.35
C PHE A 327 -28.62 49.51 -32.82
N PRO A 328 -28.68 48.33 -33.44
CA PRO A 328 -30.01 47.87 -33.86
C PRO A 328 -30.39 46.50 -33.28
N THR A 329 -31.69 46.31 -33.06
CA THR A 329 -32.30 45.04 -32.67
C THR A 329 -32.35 44.06 -33.85
N SER A 330 -32.12 42.78 -33.59
CA SER A 330 -32.53 41.69 -34.49
C SER A 330 -33.06 40.51 -33.65
N ALA A 331 -34.15 39.90 -34.10
CA ALA A 331 -34.97 39.01 -33.26
C ALA A 331 -34.68 37.53 -33.47
N ALA A 332 -34.56 36.77 -32.38
CA ALA A 332 -34.43 35.30 -32.40
C ALA A 332 -35.13 34.62 -31.21
N LYS A 333 -36.45 34.41 -31.37
CA LYS A 333 -37.27 33.30 -30.82
C LYS A 333 -36.90 32.72 -29.44
N PRO A 334 -37.59 33.08 -28.34
CA PRO A 334 -37.52 32.33 -27.08
C PRO A 334 -38.18 30.94 -27.19
N LEU A 335 -37.64 29.96 -26.45
CA LEU A 335 -38.24 28.63 -26.29
C LEU A 335 -39.33 28.64 -25.21
N PRO A 336 -40.35 27.77 -25.28
CA PRO A 336 -41.49 27.79 -24.35
C PRO A 336 -41.10 27.36 -22.93
N ALA A 337 -41.43 28.19 -21.94
CA ALA A 337 -41.22 27.89 -20.53
C ALA A 337 -42.26 26.90 -20.00
N LEU A 338 -41.79 25.79 -19.40
CA LEU A 338 -42.65 24.81 -18.72
C LEU A 338 -43.22 25.40 -17.41
N ASN A 339 -44.47 25.85 -17.47
CA ASN A 339 -45.21 26.36 -16.34
C ASN A 339 -45.65 25.24 -15.40
N LEU A 340 -44.83 24.91 -14.39
CA LEU A 340 -45.24 24.08 -13.25
C LEU A 340 -45.64 24.99 -12.07
N LYS A 341 -46.96 25.17 -11.90
CA LYS A 341 -47.52 25.89 -10.75
C LYS A 341 -47.28 25.09 -9.45
N PRO A 342 -46.88 25.73 -8.34
CA PRO A 342 -46.89 25.07 -7.02
C PRO A 342 -48.33 24.74 -6.61
N GLY A 343 -48.69 23.45 -6.61
CA GLY A 343 -50.01 23.00 -6.18
C GLY A 343 -50.08 22.89 -4.66
N SER A 344 -50.80 23.82 -4.02
CA SER A 344 -51.13 23.70 -2.60
C SER A 344 -52.13 22.57 -2.37
N ARG A 345 -51.80 21.64 -1.45
CA ARG A 345 -52.77 20.73 -0.84
C ARG A 345 -52.46 20.55 0.64
N SER A 346 -53.43 20.94 1.47
CA SER A 346 -53.47 20.68 2.89
C SER A 346 -54.15 19.35 3.17
N THR A 347 -53.51 18.51 3.99
CA THR A 347 -54.17 17.43 4.74
C THR A 347 -53.42 17.27 6.07
N PRO A 348 -54.02 17.59 7.23
CA PRO A 348 -53.41 17.28 8.51
C PRO A 348 -53.53 15.77 8.79
N SER A 349 -52.48 15.17 9.35
CA SER A 349 -52.55 13.84 9.94
C SER A 349 -51.90 13.89 11.33
N SER A 350 -52.66 13.50 12.34
CA SER A 350 -52.27 13.63 13.75
C SER A 350 -51.72 12.31 14.28
N SER A 351 -50.47 12.32 14.75
CA SER A 351 -49.93 11.29 15.65
C SER A 351 -49.13 11.95 16.77
N ARG A 352 -49.83 12.56 17.71
CA ARG A 352 -49.27 12.85 19.04
C ARG A 352 -48.93 11.53 19.72
N VAL A 353 -47.67 11.13 19.70
CA VAL A 353 -47.12 10.26 20.74
C VAL A 353 -46.64 11.17 21.86
N LYS A 354 -47.21 11.03 23.06
CA LYS A 354 -46.63 11.63 24.25
C LYS A 354 -45.41 10.80 24.66
N LEU A 355 -44.36 11.48 25.12
CA LEU A 355 -43.28 10.86 25.86
C LEU A 355 -43.50 11.23 27.33
N ASP A 356 -44.21 10.38 28.06
CA ASP A 356 -44.49 10.59 29.48
C ASP A 356 -43.32 10.02 30.32
N ASP A 357 -42.94 10.78 31.37
CA ASP A 357 -42.16 10.43 32.56
C ASP A 357 -40.87 9.59 32.45
N ILE A 358 -39.73 10.30 32.57
CA ILE A 358 -38.50 9.77 33.19
C ILE A 358 -38.32 10.52 34.52
N PRO A 359 -38.41 9.86 35.70
CA PRO A 359 -38.26 10.54 36.98
C PRO A 359 -36.80 10.90 37.30
N GLU A 360 -36.59 12.11 37.80
CA GLU A 360 -35.29 12.66 38.21
C GLU A 360 -35.06 12.44 39.72
N SER A 361 -34.14 11.54 40.07
CA SER A 361 -33.58 11.37 41.43
C SER A 361 -32.34 10.45 41.40
N ALA A 362 -31.39 10.50 42.33
CA ALA A 362 -30.96 11.60 43.21
C ALA A 362 -29.50 11.32 43.67
N ALA A 363 -28.95 12.28 44.42
CA ALA A 363 -27.58 12.37 44.94
C ALA A 363 -26.89 11.09 45.48
N GLU A 364 -25.56 11.09 45.28
CA GLU A 364 -24.50 10.79 46.28
C GLU A 364 -24.61 9.53 47.18
N ALA A 365 -23.67 8.59 46.98
CA ALA A 365 -23.00 7.90 48.08
C ALA A 365 -21.61 7.40 47.65
N SER A 366 -20.59 7.67 48.46
CA SER A 366 -19.25 7.05 48.36
C SER A 366 -19.23 5.73 49.14
N ALA A 367 -18.45 4.74 48.68
CA ALA A 367 -17.60 3.91 49.55
C ALA A 367 -16.69 2.97 48.74
N GLU A 368 -15.50 2.72 49.29
CA GLU A 368 -14.61 1.64 48.86
C GLU A 368 -15.02 0.32 49.55
N SER A 369 -14.81 -0.82 48.90
CA SER A 369 -14.49 -2.08 49.61
C SER A 369 -13.91 -3.13 48.66
N ASN A 370 -12.82 -3.77 49.10
CA ASN A 370 -12.40 -5.06 48.55
C ASN A 370 -13.16 -6.17 49.29
N ALA A 371 -13.58 -7.21 48.57
CA ALA A 371 -13.90 -8.50 49.16
C ALA A 371 -13.50 -9.61 48.18
N GLU A 372 -12.90 -10.66 48.74
CA GLU A 372 -12.59 -11.90 48.02
C GLU A 372 -13.83 -12.79 47.87
N LEU A 373 -13.74 -13.72 46.90
CA LEU A 373 -14.30 -15.08 46.92
C LEU A 373 -15.70 -15.31 47.55
N ASP A 374 -16.63 -15.78 46.72
CA ASP A 374 -17.16 -17.13 46.98
C ASP A 374 -17.65 -17.82 45.70
N ASP A 375 -17.63 -19.16 45.69
CA ASP A 375 -18.09 -19.99 44.57
C ASP A 375 -19.60 -20.26 44.72
N VAL A 376 -20.41 -19.93 43.70
CA VAL A 376 -21.87 -20.18 43.72
C VAL A 376 -22.31 -20.92 42.46
N GLU A 377 -22.51 -22.23 42.61
CA GLU A 377 -23.09 -23.12 41.61
C GLU A 377 -24.58 -22.80 41.42
N VAL A 378 -24.89 -21.87 40.51
CA VAL A 378 -26.28 -21.51 40.17
C VAL A 378 -26.86 -22.50 39.15
N ASP A 379 -27.58 -23.49 39.64
CA ASP A 379 -28.40 -24.39 38.81
C ASP A 379 -29.43 -23.58 37.99
N MET A 380 -29.46 -23.81 36.68
CA MET A 380 -30.18 -22.96 35.73
C MET A 380 -31.56 -23.55 35.40
N PRO A 381 -32.68 -22.91 35.82
CA PRO A 381 -34.01 -23.45 35.58
C PRO A 381 -34.33 -23.51 34.07
N ILE A 382 -34.81 -24.68 33.63
CA ILE A 382 -35.17 -24.94 32.24
C ILE A 382 -36.35 -24.05 31.83
N ILE A 383 -36.09 -23.01 31.05
CA ILE A 383 -37.13 -22.14 30.48
C ILE A 383 -37.82 -22.88 29.31
N PRO A 384 -39.14 -23.13 29.36
CA PRO A 384 -39.86 -23.75 28.26
C PRO A 384 -39.93 -22.81 27.06
N ILE A 385 -39.58 -23.32 25.88
CA ILE A 385 -39.57 -22.55 24.62
C ILE A 385 -41.03 -22.23 24.22
N PRO A 386 -41.44 -20.96 24.10
CA PRO A 386 -42.80 -20.61 23.72
C PRO A 386 -43.06 -20.88 22.23
N THR A 387 -44.27 -21.38 21.94
CA THR A 387 -44.72 -21.78 20.60
C THR A 387 -44.72 -20.63 19.60
N THR A 388 -44.44 -20.95 18.33
CA THR A 388 -44.35 -19.99 17.20
C THR A 388 -45.58 -19.09 17.03
N THR A 389 -45.40 -17.77 17.16
CA THR A 389 -46.38 -16.77 16.74
C THR A 389 -46.11 -16.33 15.28
N PRO A 390 -47.14 -16.25 14.41
CA PRO A 390 -46.96 -15.90 13.00
C PRO A 390 -46.78 -14.39 12.80
N THR A 391 -45.70 -13.99 12.14
CA THR A 391 -45.45 -12.58 11.77
C THR A 391 -46.44 -12.07 10.71
N PRO A 392 -46.97 -10.84 10.82
CA PRO A 392 -47.95 -10.31 9.86
C PRO A 392 -47.36 -10.13 8.45
N SER A 393 -48.07 -10.65 7.44
CA SER A 393 -47.65 -10.57 6.04
C SER A 393 -47.80 -9.16 5.47
N THR A 394 -46.71 -8.57 4.98
CA THR A 394 -46.77 -7.29 4.26
C THR A 394 -47.29 -7.47 2.82
N PRO A 395 -48.06 -6.49 2.26
CA PRO A 395 -48.69 -6.67 0.95
C PRO A 395 -47.67 -6.73 -0.21
N ARG A 396 -47.56 -7.89 -0.86
CA ARG A 396 -46.77 -8.01 -2.11
C ARG A 396 -47.46 -7.28 -3.25
N ARG A 397 -46.90 -6.14 -3.66
CA ARG A 397 -47.30 -5.38 -4.87
C ARG A 397 -47.35 -6.32 -6.09
N PRO A 398 -48.49 -6.44 -6.79
CA PRO A 398 -48.62 -7.38 -7.90
C PRO A 398 -47.70 -6.98 -9.06
N ARG A 399 -46.80 -7.89 -9.43
CA ARG A 399 -46.05 -7.81 -10.69
C ARG A 399 -47.04 -8.05 -11.83
N LYS A 400 -47.37 -7.00 -12.61
CA LYS A 400 -48.13 -7.17 -13.84
C LYS A 400 -47.32 -8.06 -14.79
N SER A 401 -47.83 -9.24 -15.10
CA SER A 401 -47.36 -10.07 -16.20
C SER A 401 -47.64 -9.32 -17.51
N ALA A 402 -46.59 -8.80 -18.13
CA ALA A 402 -46.69 -8.24 -19.47
C ALA A 402 -46.92 -9.39 -20.46
N ALA A 403 -48.15 -9.51 -20.96
CA ALA A 403 -48.49 -10.52 -21.94
C ALA A 403 -47.86 -10.18 -23.30
N ASN A 404 -47.06 -11.11 -23.80
CA ASN A 404 -46.90 -11.48 -25.20
C ASN A 404 -47.34 -10.44 -26.25
N THR A 405 -46.46 -9.50 -26.59
CA THR A 405 -46.59 -8.66 -27.80
C THR A 405 -45.44 -8.95 -28.76
N ASN A 406 -45.78 -9.32 -29.99
CA ASN A 406 -44.79 -9.60 -31.04
C ASN A 406 -44.01 -8.32 -31.39
N PRO A 407 -42.69 -8.39 -31.63
CA PRO A 407 -41.94 -7.26 -32.17
C PRO A 407 -42.39 -6.99 -33.62
N PRO A 408 -42.62 -5.73 -34.02
CA PRO A 408 -42.93 -5.40 -35.40
C PRO A 408 -41.68 -5.61 -36.28
N HIS A 409 -41.89 -6.16 -37.48
CA HIS A 409 -40.85 -6.25 -38.51
C HIS A 409 -40.36 -4.83 -38.89
N THR A 410 -39.05 -4.60 -38.78
CA THR A 410 -38.38 -3.50 -39.49
C THR A 410 -37.68 -4.06 -40.75
N PRO A 411 -37.56 -3.29 -41.84
CA PRO A 411 -36.96 -3.80 -43.07
C PRO A 411 -35.45 -4.02 -42.91
N SER A 412 -34.99 -5.25 -43.19
CA SER A 412 -33.56 -5.58 -43.24
C SER A 412 -33.00 -5.29 -44.64
N GLU A 413 -32.90 -4.01 -45.00
CA GLU A 413 -32.33 -3.58 -46.28
C GLU A 413 -30.96 -2.90 -46.15
N TYR A 414 -30.04 -3.37 -46.99
CA TYR A 414 -29.03 -2.55 -47.67
C TYR A 414 -27.94 -1.80 -46.90
N TYR A 415 -27.18 -2.50 -46.05
CA TYR A 415 -25.73 -2.24 -45.94
C TYR A 415 -24.90 -3.52 -45.97
N GLY A 416 -24.54 -3.95 -47.19
CA GLY A 416 -23.63 -5.07 -47.39
C GLY A 416 -22.22 -4.75 -46.93
N THR A 417 -21.64 -5.58 -46.05
CA THR A 417 -20.21 -5.51 -45.74
C THR A 417 -19.41 -6.02 -46.95
N PRO A 418 -18.37 -5.29 -47.41
CA PRO A 418 -17.63 -5.67 -48.61
C PRO A 418 -16.82 -6.94 -48.35
N SER A 419 -17.27 -8.06 -48.93
CA SER A 419 -16.62 -9.36 -48.79
C SER A 419 -15.21 -9.32 -49.41
N ARG A 420 -14.24 -9.87 -48.68
CA ARG A 420 -12.80 -9.66 -48.90
C ARG A 420 -12.27 -10.50 -50.07
N SER A 421 -12.61 -10.10 -51.31
CA SER A 421 -12.26 -10.83 -52.53
C SER A 421 -10.74 -10.99 -52.70
N VAL A 422 -10.26 -12.24 -52.74
CA VAL A 422 -8.85 -12.55 -52.94
C VAL A 422 -8.53 -12.54 -54.44
N LYS A 423 -8.27 -11.36 -55.00
CA LYS A 423 -7.70 -11.25 -56.34
C LYS A 423 -6.22 -11.63 -56.32
N LYS A 424 -5.86 -12.73 -56.99
CA LYS A 424 -4.49 -12.94 -57.47
C LYS A 424 -4.19 -11.88 -58.53
N HIS A 425 -3.06 -11.19 -58.40
CA HIS A 425 -2.44 -10.44 -59.51
C HIS A 425 -0.96 -10.81 -59.63
N GLN A 426 -0.45 -10.73 -60.86
CA GLN A 426 0.95 -11.02 -61.20
C GLN A 426 1.90 -9.93 -60.69
N PRO A 427 3.21 -10.24 -60.55
CA PRO A 427 4.22 -9.21 -60.43
C PRO A 427 4.35 -8.46 -61.77
N MET A 428 4.09 -7.15 -61.75
CA MET A 428 4.53 -6.20 -62.78
C MET A 428 5.38 -5.13 -62.10
N SER A 429 6.35 -4.59 -62.84
CA SER A 429 7.47 -3.84 -62.29
C SER A 429 7.29 -2.32 -62.29
N ARG A 430 7.92 -1.66 -61.31
CA ARG A 430 8.67 -0.41 -61.48
C ARG A 430 7.88 0.82 -62.01
N ALA A 431 7.45 1.65 -61.07
CA ALA A 431 7.60 3.11 -61.15
C ALA A 431 7.75 3.68 -59.73
N THR A 432 8.47 4.80 -59.59
CA THR A 432 8.60 5.54 -58.32
C THR A 432 7.99 6.91 -58.49
N GLU A 433 6.81 7.13 -57.88
CA GLU A 433 6.23 8.45 -57.69
C GLU A 433 5.80 8.59 -56.23
N GLN A 434 5.91 9.80 -55.68
CA GLN A 434 5.62 10.08 -54.28
C GLN A 434 4.16 10.52 -54.13
N GLU A 435 3.26 9.59 -53.81
CA GLU A 435 1.93 9.98 -53.32
C GLU A 435 2.07 10.56 -51.90
N GLU A 436 1.75 11.84 -51.76
CA GLU A 436 1.72 12.55 -50.49
C GLU A 436 0.51 12.07 -49.67
N GLU A 437 0.72 11.12 -48.76
CA GLU A 437 -0.35 10.55 -47.93
C GLU A 437 -0.96 11.63 -47.00
N VAL A 438 -2.07 12.23 -47.43
CA VAL A 438 -2.82 13.21 -46.65
C VAL A 438 -3.51 12.52 -45.46
N VAL A 439 -2.75 12.27 -44.40
CA VAL A 439 -3.23 11.66 -43.16
C VAL A 439 -4.29 12.57 -42.53
N MET A 440 -5.56 12.21 -42.69
CA MET A 440 -6.68 12.94 -42.08
C MET A 440 -6.43 13.12 -40.57
N PRO A 441 -6.54 14.35 -40.03
CA PRO A 441 -6.18 14.64 -38.65
C PRO A 441 -7.12 13.92 -37.69
N ARG A 442 -6.63 12.80 -37.12
CA ARG A 442 -7.33 12.03 -36.10
C ARG A 442 -7.67 12.95 -34.94
N ARG A 443 -8.97 13.14 -34.66
CA ARG A 443 -9.46 14.03 -33.60
C ARG A 443 -9.00 13.55 -32.22
N THR A 444 -7.83 14.01 -31.79
CA THR A 444 -7.25 13.80 -30.46
C THR A 444 -8.13 14.45 -29.40
N ARG A 445 -9.13 13.73 -28.89
CA ARG A 445 -9.84 14.12 -27.67
C ARG A 445 -8.81 14.13 -26.53
N PRO A 446 -8.56 15.27 -25.85
CA PRO A 446 -7.53 15.35 -24.83
C PRO A 446 -7.97 14.58 -23.58
N VAL A 447 -7.52 13.32 -23.46
CA VAL A 447 -7.84 12.41 -22.33
C VAL A 447 -7.51 13.04 -20.97
N LEU A 448 -6.52 13.93 -20.94
CA LEU A 448 -6.07 14.65 -19.74
C LEU A 448 -7.00 15.80 -19.28
N ALA A 449 -8.01 16.19 -20.07
CA ALA A 449 -8.98 17.21 -19.65
C ALA A 449 -9.78 16.75 -18.40
N ALA A 450 -10.11 15.45 -18.33
CA ALA A 450 -10.82 14.85 -17.21
C ALA A 450 -10.02 14.95 -15.89
N TYR A 451 -8.69 14.86 -15.92
CA TYR A 451 -7.87 14.93 -14.70
C TYR A 451 -8.01 16.27 -13.97
N LYS A 452 -8.13 17.40 -14.70
CA LYS A 452 -8.42 18.69 -14.05
C LYS A 452 -9.78 18.72 -13.36
N GLN A 453 -10.75 17.98 -13.92
CA GLN A 453 -12.12 17.90 -13.40
C GLN A 453 -12.25 17.00 -12.16
N TRP A 454 -11.27 16.13 -11.90
CA TRP A 454 -11.16 15.32 -10.67
C TRP A 454 -10.28 15.96 -9.59
N ILE A 455 -9.40 16.91 -9.97
CA ILE A 455 -8.53 17.65 -9.04
C ILE A 455 -9.25 18.92 -8.52
N ALA A 456 -10.19 19.48 -9.28
CA ALA A 456 -11.09 20.50 -8.78
C ALA A 456 -12.04 19.90 -7.72
N LEU A 457 -11.95 20.40 -6.49
CA LEU A 457 -12.92 20.12 -5.43
C LEU A 457 -14.33 20.50 -5.90
N ASP A 458 -15.34 19.67 -5.59
CA ASP A 458 -16.72 19.96 -5.97
C ASP A 458 -17.19 21.26 -5.27
N PRO A 459 -17.67 22.29 -6.01
CA PRO A 459 -18.22 23.52 -5.42
C PRO A 459 -19.47 23.31 -4.55
N ARG A 460 -19.99 22.09 -4.43
CA ARG A 460 -20.96 21.67 -3.40
C ARG A 460 -20.27 21.33 -2.08
N LEU A 461 -19.21 20.52 -2.14
CA LEU A 461 -18.41 20.12 -0.97
C LEU A 461 -17.79 21.36 -0.29
N GLU A 462 -17.31 22.33 -1.06
CA GLU A 462 -16.80 23.62 -0.52
C GLU A 462 -17.88 24.42 0.23
N ARG A 463 -19.15 24.34 -0.21
CA ARG A 463 -20.28 24.99 0.47
C ARG A 463 -20.71 24.24 1.73
N GLU A 464 -20.77 22.92 1.68
CA GLU A 464 -21.05 22.07 2.84
C GLU A 464 -19.97 22.22 3.92
N LEU A 465 -18.69 22.30 3.51
CA LEU A 465 -17.56 22.53 4.41
C LEU A 465 -17.65 23.92 5.07
N ARG A 466 -17.90 25.01 4.31
CA ARG A 466 -18.12 26.34 4.91
C ARG A 466 -19.31 26.38 5.88
N LEU A 467 -20.40 25.69 5.57
CA LEU A 467 -21.55 25.59 6.50
C LEU A 467 -21.17 24.82 7.77
N ALA A 468 -20.38 23.75 7.67
CA ALA A 468 -19.86 23.01 8.81
C ALA A 468 -18.87 23.85 9.65
N GLU A 469 -18.03 24.68 9.02
CA GLU A 469 -17.14 25.62 9.72
C GLU A 469 -17.92 26.69 10.48
N VAL A 470 -18.94 27.31 9.86
CA VAL A 470 -19.82 28.30 10.52
C VAL A 470 -20.65 27.67 11.64
N ALA A 471 -21.11 26.43 11.47
CA ALA A 471 -21.76 25.69 12.54
C ALA A 471 -20.79 25.40 13.69
N LYS A 472 -19.56 24.98 13.39
CA LYS A 472 -18.49 24.74 14.38
C LYS A 472 -18.15 26.01 15.16
N THR A 473 -17.97 27.15 14.50
CA THR A 473 -17.67 28.42 15.20
C THR A 473 -18.84 28.84 16.09
N SER A 474 -20.09 28.74 15.62
CA SER A 474 -21.25 29.09 16.46
C SER A 474 -21.47 28.12 17.63
N LEU A 475 -21.03 26.86 17.53
CA LEU A 475 -21.02 25.93 18.67
C LEU A 475 -19.90 26.29 19.66
N VAL A 476 -18.69 26.60 19.19
CA VAL A 476 -17.57 27.04 20.06
C VAL A 476 -17.87 28.38 20.75
N GLU A 477 -18.57 29.28 20.08
CA GLU A 477 -19.06 30.56 20.65
C GLU A 477 -20.10 30.35 21.76
N LYS A 478 -21.00 29.36 21.61
CA LYS A 478 -22.09 29.08 22.57
C LYS A 478 -21.70 28.19 23.74
N PHE A 479 -20.74 27.30 23.55
CA PHE A 479 -20.40 26.23 24.51
C PHE A 479 -18.92 26.22 24.91
N GLY A 480 -18.12 27.19 24.45
CA GLY A 480 -16.66 27.20 24.60
C GLY A 480 -15.96 26.21 23.67
N HIS A 481 -14.61 26.20 23.68
CA HIS A 481 -13.88 25.15 22.99
C HIS A 481 -14.08 23.82 23.73
N PRO A 482 -14.42 22.70 23.05
CA PRO A 482 -14.75 21.43 23.73
C PRO A 482 -13.58 20.80 24.50
N PHE A 483 -12.37 21.36 24.37
CA PHE A 483 -11.14 20.95 25.07
C PHE A 483 -10.49 22.09 25.87
N GLU A 484 -11.21 23.18 26.16
CA GLU A 484 -10.67 24.29 26.97
C GLU A 484 -10.22 23.81 28.36
N HIS A 485 -11.00 22.93 28.98
CA HIS A 485 -10.67 22.30 30.26
C HIS A 485 -9.38 21.46 30.22
N LEU A 486 -9.06 20.81 29.07
CA LEU A 486 -7.80 20.09 28.89
C LEU A 486 -6.60 21.04 28.70
N ARG A 487 -6.82 22.25 28.16
CA ARG A 487 -5.76 23.28 28.13
C ARG A 487 -5.44 23.78 29.52
N SER A 488 -6.46 24.09 30.33
CA SER A 488 -6.25 24.48 31.74
C SER A 488 -5.48 23.40 32.49
N ALA A 489 -5.91 22.14 32.40
CA ALA A 489 -5.21 21.02 33.04
C ALA A 489 -3.77 20.82 32.54
N ALA A 490 -3.48 21.05 31.25
CA ALA A 490 -2.12 20.95 30.71
C ALA A 490 -1.20 22.08 31.20
N VAL A 491 -1.74 23.30 31.38
CA VAL A 491 -1.01 24.44 31.96
C VAL A 491 -0.79 24.23 33.46
N GLU A 492 -1.80 23.77 34.21
CA GLU A 492 -1.70 23.44 35.63
C GLU A 492 -0.70 22.29 35.89
N ALA A 493 -0.61 21.32 34.97
CA ALA A 493 0.39 20.25 35.01
C ALA A 493 1.80 20.67 34.57
N GLY A 494 2.01 21.91 34.10
CA GLY A 494 3.30 22.39 33.61
C GLY A 494 3.79 21.71 32.31
N VAL A 495 2.87 21.23 31.48
CA VAL A 495 3.15 20.48 30.24
C VAL A 495 3.07 21.37 28.97
N ALA A 496 2.58 22.60 29.11
CA ALA A 496 2.28 23.54 28.02
C ALA A 496 3.05 24.86 28.12
#